data_AF-A0AAV0WPJ8-F1
#
_entry.id   AF-A0AAV0WPJ8-F1
#
_cell.length_a   1.000
_cell.length_b   1.000
_cell.length_c   1.000
_cell.angle_alpha   90.00
_cell.angle_beta   90.00
_cell.angle_gamma   90.00
#
_symmetry.space_group_name_H-M   'P 1'
#
loop_
_entity.id
_entity.type
_entity.pdbx_description
1 polymer ?
#
loop_
_entity_poly.entity_id
_entity_poly.type
_entity_poly.pdbx_seq_one_letter_code
_entity_poly.pdbx_strand_id
1 'polypeptide(L)'
;METESVQRIIDILFPSRASLETQIFPAGEEFPPFTIEEVNRAVHRAQRKATAVGPDNITGRILSTVHLLCPSMLIGLYNQCVRDIAVPVG
;
A
#
# COMPACT_ATOMS: atom_id res chain seq x y z
N MET A 1 -42.23 2.83 -8.51
CA MET A 1 -41.68 4.17 -8.78
C MET A 1 -40.61 4.57 -7.76
N GLU A 2 -40.80 4.30 -6.47
CA GLU A 2 -39.81 4.66 -5.42
C GLU A 2 -38.53 3.81 -5.47
N THR A 3 -38.64 2.51 -5.77
CA THR A 3 -37.50 1.57 -5.86
C THR A 3 -36.49 1.93 -6.96
N GLU A 4 -36.98 2.36 -8.13
CA GLU A 4 -36.10 2.80 -9.23
C GLU A 4 -35.35 4.10 -8.90
N SER A 5 -35.96 4.98 -8.11
CA SER A 5 -35.33 6.23 -7.67
C SER A 5 -34.23 5.96 -6.64
N VAL A 6 -34.46 5.03 -5.72
CA VAL A 6 -33.45 4.58 -4.75
C VAL A 6 -32.28 3.90 -5.46
N GLN A 7 -32.55 3.04 -6.46
CA GLN A 7 -31.49 2.37 -7.21
C GLN A 7 -30.55 3.37 -7.91
N ARG A 8 -31.11 4.41 -8.55
CA ARG A 8 -30.30 5.46 -9.18
C ARG A 8 -29.43 6.21 -8.19
N ILE A 9 -29.91 6.47 -6.97
CA ILE A 9 -29.12 7.11 -5.91
C ILE A 9 -27.97 6.20 -5.49
N ILE A 10 -28.22 4.90 -5.35
CA ILE A 10 -27.19 3.91 -5.01
C ILE A 10 -26.12 3.84 -6.10
N ASP A 11 -26.51 3.78 -7.37
CA ASP A 11 -25.56 3.68 -8.48
C ASP A 11 -24.65 4.92 -8.60
N ILE A 12 -25.17 6.11 -8.22
CA ILE A 12 -24.40 7.37 -8.20
C ILE A 12 -23.45 7.43 -6.99
N LEU A 13 -23.94 7.05 -5.80
CA LEU A 13 -23.18 7.20 -4.56
C LEU A 13 -22.19 6.04 -4.33
N PHE A 14 -22.50 4.86 -4.84
CA PHE A 14 -21.72 3.63 -4.66
C PHE A 14 -21.46 2.97 -6.02
N PRO A 15 -20.71 3.61 -6.93
CA PRO A 15 -20.38 3.01 -8.21
C PRO A 15 -19.63 1.70 -7.99
N SER A 16 -20.06 0.62 -8.65
CA SER A 16 -19.33 -0.65 -8.68
C SER A 16 -17.92 -0.40 -9.20
N ARG A 17 -16.95 -0.33 -8.30
CA ARG A 17 -15.53 -0.29 -8.65
C ARG A 17 -15.11 -1.72 -8.93
N ALA A 18 -14.33 -1.91 -10.00
CA ALA A 18 -13.67 -3.18 -10.23
C ALA A 18 -12.91 -3.58 -8.95
N SER A 19 -13.15 -4.79 -8.47
CA SER A 19 -12.39 -5.36 -7.36
C SER A 19 -10.91 -5.28 -7.73
N LEU A 20 -10.09 -4.75 -6.81
CA LEU A 20 -8.65 -4.85 -6.97
C LEU A 20 -8.30 -6.34 -6.94
N GLU A 21 -7.70 -6.84 -8.02
CA GLU A 21 -7.13 -8.18 -8.05
C GLU A 21 -6.11 -8.26 -6.92
N THR A 22 -6.48 -8.96 -5.84
CA THR A 22 -5.60 -9.18 -4.71
C THR A 22 -4.82 -10.44 -5.03
N GLN A 23 -3.52 -10.31 -5.30
CA GLN A 23 -2.65 -11.48 -5.39
C GLN A 23 -2.54 -12.09 -3.98
N ILE A 24 -3.08 -13.29 -3.82
CA ILE A 24 -2.93 -14.08 -2.60
C ILE A 24 -1.74 -15.01 -2.83
N PHE A 25 -0.66 -14.77 -2.09
CA PHE A 25 0.48 -15.69 -2.07
C PHE A 25 0.19 -16.80 -1.05
N PRO A 26 0.30 -18.09 -1.43
CA PRO A 26 0.10 -19.19 -0.50
C PRO A 26 1.17 -19.17 0.60
N ALA A 27 0.78 -19.58 1.81
CA ALA A 27 1.72 -19.70 2.92
C ALA A 27 2.79 -20.75 2.57
N GLY A 28 4.06 -20.35 2.51
CA GLY A 28 5.20 -21.23 2.24
C GLY A 28 5.98 -20.92 0.95
N GLU A 29 5.51 -19.99 0.11
CA GLU A 29 6.31 -19.49 -1.01
C GLU A 29 7.19 -18.30 -0.59
N GLU A 30 8.42 -18.24 -1.12
CA GLU A 30 9.28 -17.06 -0.98
C GLU A 30 8.59 -15.85 -1.63
N PHE A 31 8.33 -14.83 -0.82
CA PHE A 31 7.77 -13.58 -1.33
C PHE A 31 8.81 -12.88 -2.23
N PRO A 32 8.45 -12.49 -3.46
CA PRO A 32 9.38 -11.78 -4.32
C PRO A 32 9.76 -10.44 -3.68
N PRO A 33 11.02 -10.00 -3.82
CA PRO A 33 11.43 -8.70 -3.31
C PRO A 33 10.70 -7.59 -4.07
N PHE A 34 10.37 -6.51 -3.36
CA PHE A 34 9.84 -5.30 -3.96
C PHE A 34 10.87 -4.69 -4.93
N THR A 35 10.36 -4.23 -6.07
CA THR A 35 11.07 -3.43 -7.06
C THR A 35 11.17 -1.97 -6.62
N ILE A 36 12.13 -1.23 -7.20
CA ILE A 36 12.30 0.20 -6.95
C ILE A 36 11.04 0.96 -7.36
N GLU A 37 10.43 0.58 -8.48
CA GLU A 37 9.23 1.21 -9.04
C GLU A 37 8.01 1.02 -8.12
N GLU A 38 7.88 -0.14 -7.46
CA GLU A 38 6.82 -0.38 -6.49
C GLU A 38 6.96 0.51 -5.27
N VAL A 39 8.18 0.60 -4.71
CA VAL A 39 8.47 1.48 -3.56
C VAL A 39 8.25 2.94 -3.95
N ASN A 40 8.68 3.38 -5.13
CA ASN A 40 8.44 4.72 -5.65
C ASN A 40 6.93 5.05 -5.71
N ARG A 41 6.11 4.12 -6.24
CA ARG A 41 4.65 4.31 -6.30
C ARG A 41 4.04 4.37 -4.91
N ALA A 42 4.52 3.55 -3.97
CA ALA A 42 4.02 3.54 -2.59
C ALA A 42 4.32 4.87 -1.89
N VAL A 43 5.55 5.38 -1.99
CA VAL A 43 5.98 6.66 -1.42
C VAL A 43 5.18 7.82 -2.01
N HIS A 44 4.99 7.86 -3.33
CA HIS A 44 4.17 8.89 -3.97
C HIS A 44 2.70 8.87 -3.50
N ARG A 45 2.14 7.69 -3.25
CA ARG A 45 0.79 7.58 -2.68
C ARG A 45 0.74 8.06 -1.23
N ALA A 46 1.75 7.73 -0.42
CA ALA A 46 1.85 8.14 0.98
C ALA A 46 1.94 9.67 1.13
N GLN A 47 2.65 10.34 0.21
CA GLN A 47 2.74 11.80 0.18
C GLN A 47 1.37 12.50 0.09
N ARG A 48 0.38 11.89 -0.59
CA ARG A 48 -0.97 12.45 -0.73
C ARG A 48 -1.81 12.36 0.55
N LYS A 49 -1.42 11.50 1.50
CA LYS A 49 -2.11 11.26 2.78
C LYS A 49 -1.26 11.71 3.99
N ALA A 50 -0.49 12.78 3.82
CA ALA A 50 0.61 13.16 4.71
C ALA A 50 0.23 13.76 6.07
N THR A 51 -1.06 13.86 6.41
CA THR A 51 -1.53 14.52 7.64
C THR A 51 -1.67 13.59 8.84
N ALA A 52 -1.96 12.31 8.62
CA ALA A 52 -2.04 11.34 9.70
C ALA A 52 -0.65 10.79 10.04
N VAL A 53 -0.29 10.82 11.32
CA VAL A 53 0.94 10.21 11.83
C VAL A 53 0.74 8.72 12.09
N GLY A 54 1.77 7.93 11.81
CA GLY A 54 1.85 6.55 12.30
C GLY A 54 2.11 6.48 13.81
N PRO A 55 2.06 5.29 14.41
CA PRO A 55 2.44 5.07 15.82
C PRO A 55 3.90 5.47 16.14
N ASP A 56 4.73 5.55 15.12
CA ASP A 56 6.13 6.00 15.13
C ASP A 56 6.28 7.53 15.05
N ASN A 57 5.17 8.28 15.01
CA ASN A 57 5.12 9.72 14.72
C ASN A 57 5.71 10.11 13.35
N ILE A 58 5.85 9.16 12.42
CA ILE A 58 6.33 9.43 11.07
C ILE A 58 5.12 9.75 10.18
N THR A 59 5.23 10.85 9.44
CA THR A 59 4.23 11.23 8.43
C THR A 59 4.64 10.72 7.05
N GLY A 60 3.67 10.60 6.14
CA GLY A 60 3.95 10.35 4.73
C GLY A 60 4.89 11.39 4.09
N ARG A 61 4.93 12.63 4.63
CA ARG A 61 5.87 13.67 4.18
C ARG A 61 7.30 13.35 4.58
N ILE A 62 7.54 12.93 5.83
CA ILE A 62 8.87 12.53 6.31
C ILE A 62 9.35 11.32 5.50
N LEU A 63 8.48 10.32 5.31
CA LEU A 63 8.79 9.13 4.51
C LEU A 63 9.19 9.49 3.07
N SER A 64 8.47 10.43 2.45
CA SER A 64 8.80 10.94 1.11
C SER A 64 10.12 11.71 1.07
N THR A 65 10.41 12.55 2.07
CA THR A 65 11.69 13.27 2.16
C THR A 65 12.86 12.32 2.30
N VAL A 66 12.72 11.31 3.15
CA VAL A 66 13.73 10.26 3.34
C VAL A 66 14.00 9.52 2.03
N HIS A 67 12.95 9.14 1.31
CA HIS A 67 13.08 8.47 0.01
C HIS A 67 13.78 9.34 -1.05
N LEU A 68 13.52 10.65 -1.05
CA LEU A 68 14.19 11.59 -1.95
C LEU A 68 15.70 11.70 -1.67
N LEU A 69 16.09 11.65 -0.39
CA LEU A 69 17.50 11.76 0.02
C LEU A 69 18.25 10.43 -0.13
N CYS A 70 17.58 9.31 0.14
CA CYS A 70 18.16 7.96 0.10
C CYS A 70 17.19 6.96 -0.54
N PRO A 71 17.07 6.93 -1.89
CA PRO A 71 16.11 6.09 -2.60
C PRO A 71 16.28 4.59 -2.36
N SER A 72 17.51 4.15 -2.06
CA SER A 72 17.84 2.75 -1.81
C SER A 72 17.51 2.28 -0.39
N MET A 73 17.26 3.19 0.55
CA MET A 73 17.09 2.82 1.96
C MET A 73 15.76 2.11 2.19
N LEU A 74 14.65 2.67 1.67
CA LEU A 74 13.32 2.09 1.87
C LEU A 74 13.18 0.74 1.18
N ILE A 75 13.72 0.58 -0.03
CA ILE A 75 13.71 -0.72 -0.73
C ILE A 75 14.53 -1.77 0.03
N GLY A 76 15.70 -1.41 0.55
CA GLY A 76 16.51 -2.30 1.37
C GLY A 76 15.77 -2.75 2.63
N LEU A 77 15.15 -1.80 3.33
CA LEU A 77 14.37 -2.05 4.55
C LEU A 77 13.17 -2.95 4.28
N TYR A 78 12.33 -2.64 3.28
CA TYR A 78 11.17 -3.46 2.96
C TYR A 78 11.56 -4.87 2.53
N ASN A 79 12.57 -5.02 1.68
CA ASN A 79 13.02 -6.35 1.23
C ASN A 79 13.69 -7.14 2.36
N GLN A 80 14.29 -6.46 3.35
CA GLN A 80 14.75 -7.13 4.56
C GLN A 80 13.59 -7.65 5.41
N CYS A 81 12.56 -6.83 5.67
CA CYS A 81 11.38 -7.27 6.41
C CYS A 81 10.69 -8.46 5.73
N VAL A 82 10.60 -8.45 4.39
CA VAL A 82 10.03 -9.57 3.62
C VAL A 82 10.82 -10.86 3.86
N ARG A 83 12.15 -10.78 3.81
CA ARG A 83 13.01 -11.94 4.11
C ARG A 83 12.85 -12.42 5.55
N ASP A 84 12.84 -11.50 6.51
CA ASP A 84 12.76 -11.84 7.94
C ASP A 84 11.40 -12.47 8.30
N ILE A 85 10.31 -12.04 7.64
CA ILE A 85 8.97 -12.65 7.79
C ILE A 85 8.91 -14.03 7.11
N ALA A 86 9.64 -14.22 6.00
CA ALA A 86 9.72 -15.50 5.30
C ALA A 86 10.56 -16.55 6.02
N VAL A 87 11.38 -16.16 7.02
CA VAL A 87 12.04 -17.11 7.91
C VAL A 87 11.02 -17.59 8.94
N PRO A 88 10.66 -18.88 8.98
CA PRO A 88 9.81 -19.39 10.05
C PRO A 88 10.57 -19.21 11.36
N VAL A 89 9.96 -18.52 12.32
CA VAL A 89 10.40 -18.62 13.71
C VAL A 89 10.21 -20.08 14.10
N GLY A 90 11.33 -20.78 14.33
CA GLY A 90 11.39 -22.22 14.53
C GLY A 90 10.55 -22.74 15.69
#